data_AF-A0A3D4T9Y1-F1
#
_entry.id   AF-A0A3D4T9Y1-F1
#
_cell.length_a   1.000
_cell.length_b   1.000
_cell.length_c   1.000
_cell.angle_alpha   90.00
_cell.angle_beta   90.00
_cell.angle_gamma   90.00
#
_symmetry.space_group_name_H-M   'P 1'
#
loop_
_entity.id
_entity.type
_entity.pdbx_description
1 polymer ?
#
loop_
_entity_poly.entity_id
_entity_poly.type
_entity_poly.pdbx_seq_one_letter_code
_entity_poly.pdbx_strand_id
1 'polypeptide(L)' 'MQHIIHRAADRGIKDIGWLKSQFSFSFSNYYHPGKQGFGLLKVFNDDVVQAGGGFGLHPHMNM' A
#
# COMPACT_ATOMS: atom_id res chain seq x y z
N MET A 1 21.28 -18.07 0.59
CA MET A 1 19.89 -17.87 0.12
C MET A 1 19.84 -16.57 -0.66
N GLN A 2 19.04 -16.51 -1.72
CA GLN A 2 18.83 -15.27 -2.48
C GLN A 2 17.80 -14.41 -1.76
N HIS A 3 18.11 -13.13 -1.53
CA HIS A 3 17.19 -12.16 -0.93
C HIS A 3 16.73 -11.16 -1.98
N ILE A 4 15.45 -10.80 -1.93
CA ILE A 4 14.87 -9.72 -2.74
C ILE A 4 14.63 -8.55 -1.79
N ILE A 5 15.19 -7.38 -2.11
CA ILE A 5 15.05 -6.16 -1.31
C ILE A 5 14.08 -5.22 -2.01
N HIS A 6 13.01 -4.85 -1.34
CA HIS A 6 12.10 -3.78 -1.76
C HIS A 6 12.39 -2.54 -0.92
N ARG A 7 13.01 -1.51 -1.51
CA ARG A 7 13.38 -0.29 -0.78
C ARG A 7 12.18 0.65 -0.67
N ALA A 8 12.17 1.47 0.37
CA ALA A 8 11.10 2.44 0.62
C ALA A 8 10.88 3.43 -0.53
N ALA A 9 11.97 3.81 -1.22
CA ALA A 9 11.94 4.71 -2.38
C ALA A 9 11.25 4.11 -3.62
N ASP A 10 11.13 2.79 -3.69
CA ASP A 10 10.53 2.08 -4.83
C ASP A 10 9.05 1.73 -4.61
N ARG A 11 8.44 2.23 -3.52
CA ARG A 11 7.03 1.98 -3.20
C ARG A 11 6.12 2.82 -4.11
N GLY A 12 4.93 2.31 -4.37
CA GLY A 12 3.87 3.13 -4.97
C GLY A 12 3.51 4.28 -4.05
N ILE A 13 3.11 5.43 -4.60
CA ILE A 13 2.76 6.61 -3.79
C ILE A 13 1.35 7.07 -4.19
N LYS A 14 0.54 7.39 -3.18
CA LYS A 14 -0.71 8.14 -3.34
C LYS A 14 -0.70 9.29 -2.35
N ASP A 15 -0.82 10.50 -2.86
CA ASP A 15 -1.04 11.70 -2.05
C ASP A 15 -2.34 12.35 -2.52
N ILE A 16 -3.31 12.42 -1.62
CA ILE A 16 -4.62 13.07 -1.86
C ILE A 16 -4.87 14.21 -0.86
N GLY A 17 -3.80 14.84 -0.38
CA GLY A 17 -3.85 15.92 0.60
C GLY A 17 -3.93 15.39 2.02
N TRP A 18 -5.11 14.88 2.43
CA TRP A 18 -5.33 14.40 3.80
C TRP A 18 -4.70 13.03 4.08
N LEU A 19 -4.43 12.24 3.03
CA LEU A 19 -3.80 10.93 3.10
C LEU A 19 -2.55 10.91 2.22
N LYS A 20 -1.44 10.49 2.80
CA LYS A 20 -0.22 10.10 2.09
C LYS A 20 0.03 8.61 2.34
N SER A 21 -0.13 7.80 1.31
CA SER A 21 0.08 6.35 1.37
C SER A 21 1.30 5.95 0.55
N GLN A 22 2.08 5.01 1.08
CA GLN A 22 3.10 4.29 0.32
C GLN A 22 2.80 2.80 0.25
N PHE A 23 2.71 2.25 -0.96
CA PHE A 23 2.28 0.88 -1.23
C PHE A 23 3.47 -0.04 -1.49
N SER A 24 3.64 -1.06 -0.65
CA SER A 24 4.70 -2.08 -0.84
C SER A 24 4.35 -3.08 -1.94
N PHE A 25 3.05 -3.37 -2.11
CA PHE A 25 2.50 -4.23 -3.16
C PHE A 25 1.46 -3.46 -4.00
N SER A 26 1.05 -4.05 -5.10
CA SER A 26 0.04 -3.49 -6.00
C SER A 26 -1.29 -3.31 -5.26
N PHE A 27 -1.79 -2.08 -5.21
CA PHE A 27 -2.99 -1.72 -4.47
C PHE A 27 -3.57 -0.40 -4.99
N SER A 28 -4.90 -0.25 -4.93
CA SER A 28 -5.61 0.89 -5.54
C SER A 28 -5.18 1.07 -7.02
N ASN A 29 -4.79 2.27 -7.43
CA ASN A 29 -4.37 2.56 -8.80
C ASN A 29 -2.86 2.30 -9.05
N TYR A 30 -2.11 1.88 -8.03
CA TYR A 30 -0.70 1.51 -8.19
C TYR A 30 -0.59 0.04 -8.60
N TYR A 31 0.02 -0.20 -9.75
CA TYR A 31 0.27 -1.54 -10.28
C TYR A 31 1.76 -1.78 -10.53
N HIS A 32 2.27 -2.91 -10.04
CA HIS A 32 3.63 -3.37 -10.31
C HIS A 32 3.65 -4.90 -10.44
N PRO A 33 3.94 -5.46 -11.63
CA PRO A 33 3.80 -6.90 -11.89
C PRO A 33 4.70 -7.78 -10.99
N GLY A 34 5.87 -7.28 -10.59
CA GLY A 34 6.76 -7.97 -9.65
C GLY A 34 6.46 -7.77 -8.16
N LYS A 35 5.40 -7.04 -7.78
CA LYS A 35 5.04 -6.73 -6.38
C LYS A 35 3.54 -6.97 -6.17
N GLN A 36 3.08 -8.20 -6.35
CA GLN A 36 1.66 -8.58 -6.19
C GLN A 36 1.33 -9.10 -4.78
N GLY A 37 2.34 -9.32 -3.94
CA GLY A 37 2.22 -9.85 -2.59
C GLY A 37 3.38 -10.78 -2.23
N PHE A 38 3.44 -11.23 -0.98
CA PHE A 38 4.40 -12.21 -0.48
C PHE A 38 3.67 -13.32 0.28
N GLY A 39 3.47 -14.46 -0.38
CA GLY A 39 2.65 -15.55 0.15
C GLY A 39 1.21 -15.08 0.44
N LEU A 40 0.81 -15.13 1.71
CA LEU A 40 -0.49 -14.67 2.19
C LEU A 40 -0.55 -13.14 2.42
N LEU A 41 0.59 -12.44 2.52
CA LEU A 41 0.62 -10.98 2.64
C LEU A 41 0.31 -10.35 1.27
N LYS A 42 -0.90 -9.80 1.11
CA LYS A 42 -1.35 -9.21 -0.17
C LYS A 42 -1.16 -7.70 -0.25
N VAL A 43 -1.44 -6.98 0.84
CA VAL A 43 -1.41 -5.53 0.90
C VAL A 43 -0.62 -5.11 2.14
N PHE A 44 0.29 -4.14 1.98
CA PHE A 44 1.05 -3.57 3.10
C PHE A 44 1.36 -2.10 2.80
N ASN A 45 0.58 -1.23 3.43
CA ASN A 45 0.57 0.21 3.20
C ASN A 45 1.16 0.94 4.39
N ASP A 46 1.89 2.00 4.11
CA ASP A 46 2.44 2.94 5.08
C ASP A 46 1.68 4.26 4.89
N ASP A 47 0.73 4.51 5.79
CA ASP A 47 -0.26 5.56 5.65
C ASP A 47 -0.05 6.65 6.70
N VAL A 48 0.13 7.88 6.24
CA VAL A 48 0.08 9.09 7.08
C VAL A 48 -1.26 9.78 6.83
N VAL A 49 -2.09 9.80 7.87
CA VAL A 49 -3.41 10.44 7.89
C VAL A 49 -3.32 11.76 8.65
N GLN A 50 -3.68 12.87 7.99
CA GLN A 50 -3.73 14.18 8.62
C GLN A 50 -4.88 14.27 9.64
N ALA A 51 -4.74 15.15 10.63
CA ALA A 51 -5.78 15.41 11.61
C ALA A 51 -7.10 15.80 10.94
N GLY A 52 -8.22 15.20 11.38
CA GLY A 52 -9.54 15.39 10.77
C GLY A 52 -9.79 14.61 9.48
N GLY A 53 -8.77 13.98 8.90
CA GLY A 53 -8.91 13.02 7.80
C GLY A 53 -9.32 11.63 8.31
N GLY A 54 -9.76 10.77 7.39
CA GLY A 54 -10.12 9.40 7.73
C GLY A 54 -10.79 8.68 6.57
N PHE A 55 -10.83 7.36 6.67
CA PHE A 55 -11.55 6.53 5.73
C PHE A 55 -13.02 6.45 6.17
N GLY A 56 -13.94 6.86 5.30
CA GLY A 56 -15.38 6.68 5.54
C GLY A 56 -15.75 5.20 5.64
N LEU A 57 -16.99 4.88 6.03
CA LEU A 57 -17.45 3.50 6.11
C LEU A 57 -17.29 2.79 4.76
N HIS A 58 -16.59 1.66 4.75
CA HIS A 58 -16.37 0.84 3.55
C HIS A 58 -16.29 -0.66 3.90
N PRO A 59 -16.81 -1.55 3.05
CA PRO A 59 -16.83 -2.98 3.31
C PRO A 59 -15.47 -3.65 3.02
N HIS A 60 -15.20 -4.75 3.73
CA HIS A 60 -14.16 -5.73 3.43
C HIS A 60 -14.78 -7.13 3.43
N MET A 61 -14.23 -8.06 2.64
CA MET A 61 -14.70 -9.45 2.56
C MET A 61 -13.55 -10.39 2.21
N ASN A 62 -13.45 -11.54 2.89
CA ASN A 62 -12.49 -12.63 2.62
C ASN A 62 -11.04 -12.15 2.43
N MET A 63 -10.58 -11.29 3.33
CA MET A 63 -9.26 -10.68 3.29
C MET A 63 -8.53 -10.86 4.61
#